data_AF-A0A1Y1SXL0-F1
#
_entry.id   AF-A0A1Y1SXL0-F1
#
_cell.length_a   1.000
_cell.length_b   1.000
_cell.length_c   1.000
_cell.angle_alpha   90.00
_cell.angle_beta   90.00
_cell.angle_gamma   90.00
#
_symmetry.space_group_name_H-M   'P 1'
#
loop_
_entity.id
_entity.type
_entity.pdbx_description
1 polymer ?
#
loop_
_entity_poly.entity_id
_entity_poly.type
_entity_poly.pdbx_seq_one_letter_code
_entity_poly.pdbx_strand_id
1 'polypeptide(L)'
;MNFGILIMLVATLFYFFPSDMERIKIILLYACPLLLLNIVLYVFFGAGELDTRSPKKYKVRFKTTSGNFYIDNVRRGVSITGSAGSGKTESVVFPFLEHFRKHNFCGVIHDYKDFELTEMAYPLYKDSDIPFYIISFDTVVHRVNPIAARYLPNEESVNEVARVLLENLLEL
;
A
#
# COMPACT_ATOMS: atom_id res chain seq x y z
N MET A 1 -26.75 0.37 2.94
CA MET A 1 -28.21 0.67 3.09
C MET A 1 -28.99 -0.23 2.14
N ASN A 2 -29.91 -1.07 2.64
CA ASN A 2 -30.47 -2.20 1.90
C ASN A 2 -31.51 -1.78 0.85
N PHE A 3 -31.09 -1.63 -0.41
CA PHE A 3 -31.94 -1.40 -1.59
C PHE A 3 -33.15 -2.36 -1.66
N GLY A 4 -32.99 -3.59 -1.15
CA GLY A 4 -34.06 -4.59 -1.10
C GLY A 4 -35.29 -4.17 -0.30
N ILE A 5 -35.13 -3.41 0.80
CA ILE A 5 -36.26 -2.95 1.64
C ILE A 5 -37.06 -1.88 0.89
N LEU A 6 -36.36 -0.99 0.17
CA LEU A 6 -36.99 0.07 -0.62
C LEU A 6 -37.81 -0.52 -1.77
N ILE A 7 -37.25 -1.51 -2.48
CA ILE A 7 -37.95 -2.23 -3.56
C ILE A 7 -39.19 -2.95 -3.02
N MET A 8 -39.08 -3.60 -1.85
CA MET A 8 -40.21 -4.31 -1.22
C MET A 8 -41.35 -3.35 -0.81
N LEU A 9 -41.01 -2.17 -0.28
CA LEU A 9 -41.99 -1.14 0.08
C LEU A 9 -42.72 -0.59 -1.16
N VAL A 10 -41.99 -0.30 -2.23
CA VAL A 10 -42.57 0.18 -3.49
C VAL A 10 -43.45 -0.91 -4.14
N ALA A 11 -43.02 -2.17 -4.11
CA ALA A 11 -43.80 -3.30 -4.64
C ALA A 11 -45.09 -3.54 -3.84
N THR A 12 -45.04 -3.46 -2.51
CA THR A 12 -46.23 -3.60 -1.64
C THR A 12 -47.23 -2.47 -1.87
N LEU A 13 -46.76 -1.22 -2.02
CA LEU A 13 -47.60 -0.07 -2.37
C LEU A 13 -48.24 -0.24 -3.75
N PHE A 14 -47.51 -0.80 -4.73
CA PHE A 14 -48.04 -1.06 -6.06
C PHE A 14 -49.12 -2.16 -6.09
N TYR A 15 -49.04 -3.13 -5.18
CA TYR A 15 -50.02 -4.22 -5.06
C TYR A 15 -51.35 -3.78 -4.45
N PHE A 16 -51.34 -2.83 -3.51
CA PHE A 16 -52.53 -2.44 -2.73
C PHE A 16 -53.51 -1.51 -3.48
N PHE A 17 -53.10 -0.85 -4.56
CA PHE A 17 -53.93 0.13 -5.28
C PHE A 17 -54.34 -0.37 -6.68
N PRO A 18 -55.63 -0.63 -6.95
CA PRO A 18 -56.06 -1.27 -8.20
C PRO A 18 -56.12 -0.34 -9.42
N SER A 19 -56.27 0.97 -9.24
CA SER A 19 -56.54 1.93 -10.32
C SER A 19 -55.28 2.60 -10.89
N ASP A 20 -55.17 2.67 -12.22
CA ASP A 20 -53.97 3.16 -12.93
C ASP A 20 -53.61 4.61 -12.58
N MET A 21 -54.61 5.50 -12.44
CA MET A 21 -54.35 6.91 -12.09
C MET A 21 -53.82 7.08 -10.66
N GLU A 22 -54.20 6.22 -9.72
CA GLU A 22 -53.72 6.29 -8.34
C GLU A 22 -52.31 5.70 -8.21
N ARG A 23 -51.98 4.66 -8.99
CA ARG A 23 -50.61 4.11 -9.08
C ARG A 23 -49.60 5.16 -9.54
N ILE A 24 -49.95 5.94 -10.58
CA ILE A 24 -49.05 6.99 -11.13
C ILE A 24 -48.77 8.07 -10.08
N LYS A 25 -49.80 8.52 -9.35
CA LYS A 25 -49.63 9.52 -8.29
C LYS A 25 -48.75 9.01 -7.16
N ILE A 26 -48.91 7.75 -6.76
CA ILE A 26 -48.12 7.15 -5.67
C ILE A 26 -46.64 7.00 -6.07
N ILE A 27 -46.37 6.58 -7.31
CA ILE A 27 -45.01 6.48 -7.84
C ILE A 27 -44.34 7.87 -7.87
N LEU A 28 -45.05 8.88 -8.37
CA LEU A 28 -44.50 10.22 -8.52
C LEU A 28 -44.29 10.92 -7.17
N LEU A 29 -45.26 10.82 -6.25
CA LEU A 29 -45.25 11.56 -4.99
C LEU A 29 -44.47 10.87 -3.87
N TYR A 30 -44.43 9.53 -3.84
CA TYR A 30 -43.77 8.79 -2.76
C TYR A 30 -42.53 8.05 -3.24
N ALA A 31 -42.60 7.27 -4.32
CA ALA A 31 -41.45 6.47 -4.74
C ALA A 31 -40.27 7.33 -5.22
N CYS A 32 -40.55 8.40 -5.98
CA CYS A 32 -39.50 9.28 -6.52
C CYS A 32 -38.73 10.03 -5.41
N PRO A 33 -39.39 10.68 -4.41
CA PRO A 33 -38.67 11.32 -3.31
C PRO A 33 -37.93 10.33 -2.41
N LEU A 34 -38.48 9.13 -2.19
CA LEU A 34 -37.81 8.08 -1.40
C LEU A 34 -36.54 7.56 -2.11
N LEU A 35 -36.57 7.38 -3.43
CA LEU A 35 -35.39 7.04 -4.23
C LEU A 35 -34.35 8.15 -4.18
N LEU A 36 -34.75 9.40 -4.35
CA LEU A 36 -33.86 10.55 -4.26
C LEU A 36 -33.20 10.63 -2.88
N LEU A 37 -33.98 10.50 -1.80
CA LEU A 37 -33.47 10.48 -0.44
C LEU A 37 -32.51 9.31 -0.21
N ASN A 38 -32.80 8.13 -0.77
CA ASN A 38 -31.91 6.98 -0.67
C ASN A 38 -30.56 7.23 -1.34
N ILE A 39 -30.56 7.84 -2.54
CA ILE A 39 -29.33 8.22 -3.25
C ILE A 39 -28.54 9.26 -2.45
N VAL A 40 -29.21 10.30 -1.93
CA VAL A 40 -28.57 11.32 -1.09
C VAL A 40 -27.93 10.67 0.14
N LEU A 41 -28.68 9.85 0.88
CA LEU A 41 -28.16 9.13 2.04
C LEU A 41 -27.03 8.15 1.67
N TYR A 42 -27.09 7.50 0.51
CA TYR A 42 -26.01 6.63 0.04
C TYR A 42 -24.73 7.42 -0.26
N VAL A 43 -24.83 8.60 -0.88
CA VAL A 43 -23.66 9.45 -1.15
C VAL A 43 -23.04 9.97 0.14
N PHE A 44 -23.87 10.41 1.10
CA PHE A 44 -23.36 10.99 2.36
C PHE A 44 -22.92 9.95 3.41
N PHE A 45 -23.58 8.78 3.46
CA PHE A 45 -23.34 7.77 4.50
C PHE A 45 -22.85 6.42 3.94
N GLY A 46 -23.17 6.06 2.70
CA GLY A 46 -22.84 4.77 2.09
C GLY A 46 -21.50 4.73 1.34
N ALA A 47 -20.99 5.87 0.89
CA ALA A 47 -19.67 5.96 0.25
C ALA A 47 -18.48 5.68 1.21
N GLY A 48 -18.74 5.53 2.51
CA GLY A 48 -17.73 5.27 3.53
C GLY A 48 -17.32 3.80 3.72
N GLU A 49 -17.99 2.84 3.05
CA GLU A 49 -17.81 1.39 3.26
C GLU A 49 -17.22 0.62 2.08
N LEU A 50 -16.64 1.31 1.08
CA LEU A 50 -15.76 0.64 0.11
C LEU A 50 -14.36 0.46 0.73
N ASP A 51 -14.26 -0.58 1.55
CA ASP A 51 -13.11 -1.44 1.85
C ASP A 51 -11.74 -1.03 1.25
N THR A 52 -11.16 0.06 1.75
CA THR A 52 -9.78 0.47 1.43
C THR A 52 -8.96 0.82 2.66
N ARG A 53 -9.34 0.30 3.84
CA ARG A 53 -8.49 0.39 5.05
C ARG A 53 -7.29 -0.53 4.87
N SER A 54 -6.29 -0.06 4.12
CA SER A 54 -4.97 -0.69 4.08
C SER A 54 -4.53 -0.93 5.53
N PRO A 55 -4.09 -2.14 5.89
CA PRO A 55 -3.69 -2.45 7.25
C PRO A 55 -2.73 -1.39 7.79
N LYS A 56 -2.90 -0.97 9.05
CA LYS A 56 -2.14 0.16 9.64
C LYS A 56 -0.63 0.06 9.43
N LYS A 57 -0.08 -1.17 9.36
CA LYS A 57 1.35 -1.42 9.09
C LYS A 57 1.83 -0.94 7.71
N TYR A 58 0.95 -0.81 6.73
CA TYR A 58 1.27 -0.31 5.39
C TYR A 58 1.02 1.19 5.23
N LYS A 59 0.49 1.85 6.27
CA LYS A 59 0.24 3.29 6.29
C LYS A 59 1.38 3.99 7.01
N VAL A 60 2.22 4.71 6.27
CA VAL A 60 3.37 5.43 6.83
C VAL A 60 2.96 6.86 7.16
N ARG A 61 3.39 7.34 8.32
CA ARG A 61 3.12 8.70 8.78
C ARG A 61 4.39 9.54 8.73
N PHE A 62 4.29 10.71 8.11
CA PHE A 62 5.30 11.75 8.09
C PHE A 62 4.83 12.94 8.93
N LYS A 63 5.71 13.42 9.81
CA LYS A 63 5.46 14.65 10.56
C LYS A 63 5.76 15.84 9.65
N THR A 64 4.84 16.78 9.54
CA THR A 64 5.05 18.03 8.81
C THR A 64 4.84 19.21 9.76
N THR A 65 5.25 20.41 9.35
CA THR A 65 5.08 21.63 10.16
C THR A 65 3.60 21.99 10.37
N SER A 66 2.74 21.70 9.40
CA SER A 66 1.32 22.04 9.40
C SER A 66 0.38 20.85 9.63
N GLY A 67 0.91 19.68 9.98
CA GLY A 67 0.08 18.51 10.28
C GLY A 67 0.78 17.17 10.16
N ASN A 68 0.00 16.13 9.86
CA ASN A 68 0.51 14.80 9.57
C ASN A 68 0.19 14.46 8.12
N PHE A 69 1.22 14.11 7.36
CA PHE A 69 1.07 13.54 6.03
C PHE A 69 1.10 12.01 6.13
N TYR A 70 0.28 11.33 5.34
CA TYR A 70 0.22 9.87 5.34
C TYR A 70 0.33 9.30 3.94
N ILE A 71 1.15 8.26 3.80
CA ILE A 71 1.13 7.37 2.64
C ILE A 71 0.27 6.19 3.02
N ASP A 72 -0.90 6.05 2.39
CA ASP A 72 -1.91 5.06 2.79
C ASP A 72 -1.49 3.61 2.53
N ASN A 73 -0.71 3.35 1.47
CA ASN A 73 -0.31 2.00 1.09
C ASN A 73 1.07 1.95 0.43
N VAL A 74 2.10 1.64 1.22
CA VAL A 74 3.48 1.47 0.72
C VAL A 74 3.69 0.27 -0.19
N ARG A 75 2.77 -0.71 -0.21
CA ARG A 75 2.91 -1.88 -1.09
C ARG A 75 2.80 -1.52 -2.58
N ARG A 76 2.26 -0.35 -2.90
CA ARG A 76 2.15 0.15 -4.28
C ARG A 76 3.48 0.72 -4.80
N GLY A 77 4.53 0.72 -3.98
CA GLY A 77 5.78 1.40 -4.27
C GLY A 77 5.69 2.90 -3.96
N VAL A 78 6.85 3.50 -3.71
CA VAL A 78 7.00 4.93 -3.46
C VAL A 78 8.18 5.42 -4.29
N SER A 79 7.96 6.45 -5.10
CA SER A 79 9.02 7.17 -5.79
C SER A 79 9.31 8.47 -5.06
N ILE A 80 10.58 8.70 -4.72
CA ILE A 80 11.03 9.91 -4.02
C ILE A 80 11.88 10.71 -5.00
N THR A 81 11.42 11.90 -5.36
CA THR A 81 12.13 12.80 -6.29
C THR A 81 12.39 14.14 -5.61
N GLY A 82 13.54 14.74 -5.89
CA GLY A 82 13.94 16.03 -5.32
C GLY A 82 15.36 16.39 -5.72
N SER A 83 15.70 17.67 -5.69
CA SER A 83 17.04 18.18 -6.03
C SER A 83 18.11 17.77 -5.01
N ALA A 84 19.39 17.92 -5.37
CA ALA A 84 20.47 17.79 -4.39
C ALA A 84 20.25 18.77 -3.22
N GLY A 85 20.51 18.32 -1.99
CA GLY A 85 20.29 19.13 -0.79
C GLY A 85 18.83 19.32 -0.36
N SER A 86 17.84 18.74 -1.05
CA SER A 86 16.42 18.92 -0.72
C SER A 86 15.93 18.13 0.51
N GLY A 87 16.84 17.51 1.28
CA GLY A 87 16.49 16.74 2.48
C GLY A 87 15.78 15.40 2.26
N LYS A 88 15.82 14.81 1.05
CA LYS A 88 15.14 13.51 0.75
C LYS A 88 15.48 12.41 1.77
N THR A 89 16.76 12.28 2.08
CA THR A 89 17.28 11.24 2.97
C THR A 89 16.68 11.38 4.38
N GLU A 90 16.89 12.54 5.01
CA GLU A 90 16.44 12.80 6.38
C GLU A 90 14.91 12.92 6.51
N SER A 91 14.26 13.66 5.60
CA SER A 91 12.83 13.98 5.72
C SER A 91 11.90 12.88 5.22
N VAL A 92 12.40 11.96 4.36
CA VAL A 92 11.57 10.92 3.74
C VAL A 92 12.12 9.52 3.98
N VAL A 93 13.39 9.25 3.65
CA VAL A 93 13.95 7.89 3.74
C VAL A 93 14.06 7.43 5.20
N PHE A 94 14.55 8.29 6.10
CA PHE A 94 14.70 7.94 7.51
C PHE A 94 13.36 7.58 8.19
N PRO A 95 12.27 8.36 8.05
CA PRO A 95 10.94 7.95 8.54
C PRO A 95 10.44 6.61 7.98
N PHE A 96 10.77 6.28 6.73
CA PHE A 96 10.47 4.96 6.18
C PHE A 96 11.24 3.86 6.93
N LEU A 97 12.55 4.03 7.13
CA LEU A 97 13.37 3.07 7.86
C LEU A 97 12.84 2.87 9.30
N GLU A 98 12.48 3.94 10.01
CA GLU A 98 11.87 3.85 11.33
C GLU A 98 10.53 3.09 11.31
N HIS A 99 9.67 3.39 10.33
CA HIS A 99 8.37 2.75 10.19
C HIS A 99 8.52 1.26 9.88
N PHE A 100 9.43 0.91 8.98
CA PHE A 100 9.70 -0.47 8.59
C PHE A 100 10.28 -1.28 9.74
N ARG A 101 11.23 -0.71 10.49
CA ARG A 101 11.74 -1.30 11.73
C ARG A 101 10.60 -1.52 12.73
N LYS A 102 9.79 -0.49 13.00
CA LYS A 102 8.69 -0.55 13.98
C LYS A 102 7.67 -1.65 13.65
N HIS A 103 7.46 -1.93 12.38
CA HIS A 103 6.50 -2.93 11.92
C HIS A 103 7.14 -4.25 11.46
N ASN A 104 8.41 -4.46 11.79
CA ASN A 104 9.19 -5.66 11.47
C ASN A 104 9.13 -6.05 9.98
N PHE A 105 9.30 -5.07 9.09
CA PHE A 105 9.46 -5.33 7.67
C PHE A 105 10.89 -5.78 7.37
N CYS A 106 11.03 -6.94 6.70
CA CYS A 106 12.28 -7.34 6.07
C CYS A 106 12.43 -6.69 4.70
N GLY A 107 13.66 -6.53 4.23
CA GLY A 107 13.95 -5.99 2.91
C GLY A 107 15.43 -5.96 2.58
N VAL A 108 15.75 -5.42 1.41
CA VAL A 108 17.11 -5.17 0.94
C VAL A 108 17.26 -3.67 0.71
N ILE A 109 18.33 -3.08 1.24
CA ILE A 109 18.69 -1.68 1.01
C ILE A 109 19.85 -1.68 0.02
N HIS A 110 19.63 -1.08 -1.15
CA HIS A 110 20.69 -0.81 -2.12
C HIS A 110 21.23 0.60 -1.87
N ASP A 111 22.44 0.67 -1.34
CA ASP A 111 23.08 1.92 -0.94
C ASP A 111 24.17 2.31 -1.95
N TYR A 112 23.83 3.21 -2.86
CA TYR A 112 24.73 3.64 -3.94
C TYR A 112 25.73 4.72 -3.49
N LYS A 113 25.51 5.37 -2.34
CA LYS A 113 26.28 6.54 -1.92
C LYS A 113 27.14 6.23 -0.69
N ASP A 114 28.09 5.32 -0.86
CA ASP A 114 29.15 5.05 0.12
C ASP A 114 28.64 4.98 1.57
N PHE A 115 27.68 4.08 1.82
CA PHE A 115 27.10 3.81 3.14
C PHE A 115 26.19 4.88 3.77
N GLU A 116 25.77 5.94 3.05
CA GLU A 116 24.83 6.96 3.58
C GLU A 116 23.56 6.32 4.17
N LEU A 117 22.94 5.38 3.45
CA LEU A 117 21.73 4.70 3.94
C LEU A 117 22.05 3.68 5.03
N THR A 118 23.19 3.02 4.91
CA THR A 118 23.63 1.98 5.83
C THR A 118 23.92 2.55 7.22
N GLU A 119 24.60 3.70 7.31
CA GLU A 119 24.89 4.39 8.57
C GLU A 119 23.63 4.84 9.31
N MET A 120 22.58 5.21 8.57
CA MET A 120 21.27 5.52 9.17
C MET A 120 20.50 4.27 9.58
N ALA A 121 20.52 3.22 8.76
CA ALA A 121 19.74 2.01 9.00
C ALA A 121 20.34 1.16 10.13
N TYR A 122 21.65 0.96 10.14
CA TYR A 122 22.33 0.12 11.13
C TYR A 122 21.93 0.41 12.60
N PRO A 123 21.97 1.65 13.10
CA PRO A 123 21.57 1.94 14.48
C PRO A 123 20.07 1.70 14.75
N LEU A 124 19.22 1.73 13.73
CA LEU A 124 17.80 1.41 13.87
C LEU A 124 17.61 -0.10 14.05
N TYR A 125 18.35 -0.93 13.32
CA TYR A 125 18.13 -2.38 13.30
C TYR A 125 19.02 -3.18 14.26
N LYS A 126 20.13 -2.62 14.77
CA LYS A 126 21.08 -3.34 15.64
C LYS A 126 20.45 -3.97 16.89
N ASP A 127 19.41 -3.34 17.44
CA ASP A 127 18.69 -3.80 18.65
C ASP A 127 17.28 -4.33 18.29
N SER A 128 17.07 -4.72 17.03
CA SER A 128 15.79 -5.25 16.55
C SER A 128 15.84 -6.76 16.36
N ASP A 129 14.67 -7.40 16.32
CA ASP A 129 14.54 -8.83 16.04
C ASP A 129 14.88 -9.21 14.59
N ILE A 130 15.10 -8.22 13.72
CA ILE A 130 15.47 -8.43 12.32
C ILE A 130 16.99 -8.41 12.21
N PRO A 131 17.63 -9.53 11.80
CA PRO A 131 19.06 -9.55 11.52
C PRO A 131 19.42 -8.56 10.43
N PHE A 132 20.46 -7.76 10.66
CA PHE A 132 20.94 -6.76 9.70
C PHE A 132 22.30 -7.18 9.13
N TYR A 133 22.31 -7.55 7.85
CA TYR A 133 23.52 -7.98 7.13
C TYR A 133 23.98 -6.90 6.16
N ILE A 134 25.28 -6.58 6.21
CA ILE A 134 25.94 -5.60 5.34
C ILE A 134 26.84 -6.34 4.36
N ILE A 135 26.53 -6.24 3.07
CA ILE A 135 27.37 -6.72 1.97
C ILE A 135 28.00 -5.49 1.32
N SER A 136 29.33 -5.39 1.40
CA SER A 136 30.12 -4.31 0.79
C SER A 136 31.25 -4.91 -0.04
N PHE A 137 31.59 -4.21 -1.12
CA PHE A 137 32.64 -4.60 -2.05
C PHE A 137 34.04 -4.09 -1.66
N ASP A 138 34.12 -3.03 -0.86
CA ASP A 138 35.40 -2.48 -0.40
C ASP A 138 35.85 -3.13 0.91
N THR A 139 34.97 -3.11 1.91
CA THR A 139 35.25 -3.64 3.25
C THR A 139 34.39 -4.87 3.50
N VAL A 140 35.02 -6.00 3.76
CA VAL A 140 34.30 -7.26 4.01
C VAL A 140 33.70 -7.24 5.43
N VAL A 141 32.41 -6.89 5.53
CA VAL A 141 31.66 -6.94 6.80
C VAL A 141 30.96 -8.30 6.96
N HIS A 142 30.07 -8.66 6.02
CA HIS A 142 29.47 -9.99 5.93
C HIS A 142 29.79 -10.63 4.57
N ARG A 143 29.78 -11.96 4.54
CA ARG A 143 30.07 -12.74 3.34
C ARG A 143 28.82 -13.44 2.84
N VAL A 144 28.65 -13.46 1.53
CA VAL A 144 27.61 -14.22 0.84
C VAL A 144 28.26 -14.99 -0.31
N ASN A 145 27.81 -16.22 -0.55
CA ASN A 145 28.18 -16.99 -1.73
C ASN A 145 26.95 -17.06 -2.65
N PRO A 146 26.89 -16.26 -3.74
CA PRO A 146 25.72 -16.20 -4.62
C PRO A 146 25.49 -17.51 -5.40
N ILE A 147 26.50 -18.37 -5.51
CA ILE A 147 26.44 -19.68 -6.18
C ILE A 147 26.39 -20.85 -5.18
N ALA A 148 26.00 -20.60 -3.94
CA ALA A 148 25.88 -21.67 -2.95
C ALA A 148 24.83 -22.71 -3.41
N ALA A 149 25.16 -24.00 -3.27
CA ALA A 149 24.31 -25.12 -3.73
C ALA A 149 22.86 -25.05 -3.21
N ARG A 150 22.64 -24.48 -2.01
CA ARG A 150 21.30 -24.28 -1.43
C ARG A 150 20.39 -23.38 -2.28
N TYR A 151 20.94 -22.54 -3.14
CA TYR A 151 20.20 -21.65 -4.04
C TYR A 151 19.95 -22.29 -5.41
N LEU A 152 20.54 -23.46 -5.68
CA LEU A 152 20.57 -24.11 -6.99
C LEU A 152 19.93 -25.52 -6.94
N PRO A 153 18.66 -25.65 -6.50
CA PRO A 153 18.03 -26.96 -6.31
C PRO A 153 17.73 -27.70 -7.62
N ASN A 154 17.63 -26.99 -8.75
CA ASN A 154 17.29 -27.53 -10.05
C ASN A 154 17.98 -26.74 -11.18
N GLU A 155 17.89 -27.28 -12.40
CA GLU A 155 18.51 -26.69 -13.60
C GLU A 155 17.99 -25.27 -13.90
N GLU A 156 16.71 -25.00 -13.67
CA GLU A 156 16.11 -23.68 -13.86
C GLU A 156 16.78 -22.63 -12.96
N SER A 157 17.00 -22.95 -11.68
CA SER A 157 17.68 -22.04 -10.74
C SER A 157 19.13 -21.77 -11.15
N VAL A 158 19.81 -22.79 -11.70
CA VAL A 158 21.17 -22.64 -12.25
C VAL A 158 21.17 -21.71 -13.44
N ASN A 159 20.24 -21.89 -14.38
CA ASN A 159 20.14 -21.05 -15.57
C ASN A 159 19.82 -19.60 -15.21
N GLU A 160 18.90 -19.35 -14.28
CA GLU A 160 18.57 -17.99 -13.82
C GLU A 160 19.76 -17.30 -13.14
N VAL A 161 20.43 -17.96 -12.20
CA VAL A 161 21.61 -17.38 -11.53
C VAL A 161 22.75 -17.13 -12.51
N ALA A 162 23.04 -18.10 -13.39
CA ALA A 162 24.09 -17.96 -14.40
C ALA A 162 23.78 -16.81 -15.37
N ARG A 163 22.52 -16.71 -15.81
CA ARG A 163 22.06 -15.63 -16.68
C ARG A 163 22.22 -14.27 -16.02
N VAL A 164 21.73 -14.10 -14.78
CA VAL A 164 21.85 -12.83 -14.05
C VAL A 164 23.33 -12.45 -13.89
N LEU A 165 24.20 -13.39 -13.53
CA LEU A 165 25.63 -13.12 -13.41
C LEU A 165 26.26 -12.71 -14.75
N LEU A 166 25.96 -13.43 -15.83
CA LEU A 166 26.48 -13.11 -17.15
C LEU A 166 25.96 -11.76 -17.66
N GLU A 167 24.68 -11.46 -17.49
CA GLU A 167 24.10 -10.17 -17.90
C GLU A 167 24.75 -8.99 -17.16
N ASN A 168 25.03 -9.11 -15.85
CA ASN A 168 25.71 -8.06 -15.07
C ASN A 168 27.22 -7.98 -15.35
N LEU A 169 27.86 -9.06 -15.82
CA LEU A 169 29.29 -9.06 -16.14
C LEU A 169 29.58 -8.64 -17.58
N LEU A 170 28.67 -8.95 -18.50
CA LEU A 170 28.84 -8.71 -19.93
C LEU A 170 28.36 -7.34 -20.38
N GLU A 171 27.73 -6.54 -19.49
CA GLU A 171 27.16 -5.21 -19.75
C GLU A 171 27.45 -4.68 -21.17
N LEU A 172 26.60 -5.14 -22.09
CA LEU A 172 26.26 -4.51 -23.36
C LEU A 172 25.14 -3.50 -23.11
#